data_AF-A0A2T5RFB6-F1
#
_entry.id   AF-A0A2T5RFB6-F1
#
_cell.length_a   1.000
_cell.length_b   1.000
_cell.length_c   1.000
_cell.angle_alpha   90.00
_cell.angle_beta   90.00
_cell.angle_gamma   90.00
#
_symmetry.space_group_name_H-M   'P 1'
#
loop_
_entity.id
_entity.type
_entity.pdbx_description
1 polymer ?
#
loop_
_entity_poly.entity_id
_entity_poly.type
_entity_poly.pdbx_seq_one_letter_code
_entity_poly.pdbx_strand_id
1 'polypeptide(L)' 'MKRMSSKEIKEAIENVRASLAVENIEVDELSGIIGEKYLKGEISSEEAIDIITEYIKRKQSG' A
#
# COMPACT_ATOMS: atom_id res chain seq x y z
N MET A 1 -4.61 -10.62 12.73
CA MET A 1 -4.38 -9.16 12.82
C MET A 1 -5.50 -8.50 13.61
N LYS A 2 -5.19 -7.49 14.42
CA LYS A 2 -6.23 -6.66 15.05
C LYS A 2 -6.86 -5.80 13.96
N ARG A 3 -8.18 -5.85 13.80
CA ARG A 3 -8.90 -5.10 12.78
C ARG A 3 -8.79 -3.60 13.11
N MET A 4 -8.11 -2.84 12.27
CA MET A 4 -7.99 -1.39 12.42
C MET A 4 -9.27 -0.71 11.93
N SER A 5 -9.66 0.40 12.56
CA SER A 5 -10.76 1.24 12.06
C SER A 5 -10.34 1.97 10.79
N SER A 6 -11.30 2.38 9.95
CA SER A 6 -11.01 3.14 8.72
C SER A 6 -10.21 4.42 8.98
N LYS A 7 -10.40 5.05 10.15
CA LYS A 7 -9.62 6.23 10.56
C LYS A 7 -8.16 5.86 10.81
N GLU A 8 -7.91 4.81 11.60
CA GLU A 8 -6.55 4.35 11.90
C GLU A 8 -5.82 3.90 10.63
N ILE A 9 -6.52 3.27 9.69
CA ILE A 9 -5.95 2.85 8.40
C ILE A 9 -5.55 4.05 7.56
N LYS A 10 -6.42 5.06 7.47
CA LYS A 10 -6.13 6.29 6.74
C LYS A 10 -4.91 7.01 7.31
N GLU A 11 -4.86 7.16 8.64
CA GLU A 11 -3.72 7.78 9.34
C GLU A 11 -2.44 6.96 9.12
N ALA A 12 -2.50 5.63 9.15
CA ALA A 12 -1.35 4.78 8.89
C ALA A 12 -0.79 4.96 7.47
N ILE A 13 -1.67 5.02 6.45
CA ILE A 13 -1.26 5.23 5.05
C ILE A 13 -0.69 6.64 4.87
N GLU A 14 -1.30 7.67 5.46
CA GLU A 14 -0.80 9.05 5.42
C GLU A 14 0.58 9.15 6.07
N ASN A 15 0.80 8.48 7.20
CA ASN A 15 2.10 8.45 7.87
C ASN A 15 3.19 7.77 7.03
N VAL A 16 2.86 6.66 6.35
CA VAL A 16 3.79 6.00 5.42
C VAL A 16 4.16 6.93 4.27
N ARG A 17 3.16 7.58 3.65
CA ARG A 17 3.39 8.56 2.58
C ARG A 17 4.27 9.71 3.04
N ALA A 18 3.99 10.29 4.19
CA ALA A 18 4.78 11.38 4.76
C ALA A 18 6.23 10.96 5.05
N SER A 19 6.42 9.75 5.61
CA SER A 19 7.76 9.22 5.92
C SER A 19 8.60 9.03 4.66
N LEU A 20 8.01 8.47 3.60
CA LEU A 20 8.70 8.27 2.32
C LEU A 20 8.94 9.59 1.56
N ALA A 21 8.02 10.55 1.68
CA ALA A 21 8.20 11.87 1.09
C ALA A 21 9.39 12.65 1.69
N VAL A 22 9.71 12.45 2.98
CA VAL A 22 10.93 13.00 3.60
C VAL A 22 12.20 12.48 2.90
N GLU A 23 12.15 11.27 2.34
CA GLU A 23 13.23 10.67 1.57
C GLU A 23 13.15 10.96 0.06
N ASN A 24 12.25 11.87 -0.36
CA ASN A 24 11.93 12.16 -1.78
C ASN A 24 11.42 10.92 -2.55
N ILE A 25 10.76 10.00 -1.87
CA ILE A 25 10.13 8.82 -2.47
C ILE A 25 8.62 9.07 -2.56
N GLU A 26 8.10 9.15 -3.78
CA GLU A 26 6.67 9.24 -4.02
C GLU A 26 6.02 7.86 -3.99
N VAL A 27 4.90 7.75 -3.28
CA VAL A 27 4.12 6.51 -3.18
C VAL A 27 3.10 6.49 -4.32
N ASP A 28 3.19 5.45 -5.15
CA ASP A 28 2.21 5.18 -6.20
C ASP A 28 0.81 4.99 -5.60
N GLU A 29 -0.22 5.55 -6.24
CA GLU A 29 -1.60 5.48 -5.78
C GLU A 29 -2.07 4.04 -5.55
N LEU A 30 -1.65 3.11 -6.41
CA LEU A 30 -1.97 1.69 -6.28
C LEU A 30 -1.43 1.11 -4.97
N SER A 31 -0.23 1.51 -4.56
CA SER A 31 0.38 1.04 -3.31
C SER A 31 -0.45 1.48 -2.09
N GLY A 32 -1.06 2.67 -2.14
CA GLY A 32 -2.00 3.13 -1.12
C GLY A 32 -3.27 2.28 -1.06
N ILE A 33 -3.87 1.99 -2.22
CA ILE A 33 -5.09 1.17 -2.32
C ILE A 33 -4.85 -0.26 -1.81
N ILE A 34 -3.73 -0.87 -2.21
CA ILE A 34 -3.37 -2.24 -1.80
C ILE A 34 -3.02 -2.29 -0.30
N GLY A 35 -2.29 -1.30 0.21
CA GLY A 35 -2.03 -1.17 1.65
C GLY A 35 -3.32 -1.07 2.48
N GLU A 36 -4.32 -0.34 2.00
CA GLU A 36 -5.63 -0.24 2.65
C GLU A 36 -6.33 -1.61 2.75
N LYS A 37 -6.37 -2.36 1.64
CA LYS A 37 -6.97 -3.71 1.62
C LYS A 37 -6.29 -4.66 2.59
N TYR A 38 -4.96 -4.62 2.65
CA TYR A 38 -4.18 -5.41 3.60
C TYR A 38 -4.50 -5.04 5.05
N LEU A 39 -4.52 -3.75 5.39
CA LEU A 39 -4.80 -3.30 6.77
C LEU A 39 -6.26 -3.56 7.20
N LYS A 40 -7.20 -3.64 6.25
CA LYS A 40 -8.58 -4.11 6.50
C LYS A 40 -8.68 -5.62 6.71
N GLY A 41 -7.64 -6.38 6.36
CA GLY A 41 -7.63 -7.84 6.36
C GLY A 41 -8.42 -8.44 5.20
N GLU A 42 -8.61 -7.71 4.11
CA GLU A 42 -9.29 -8.18 2.90
C GLU A 42 -8.37 -9.05 2.03
N ILE A 43 -7.06 -8.80 2.11
CA ILE A 43 -6.01 -9.57 1.43
C ILE A 43 -4.88 -9.86 2.41
N SER A 44 -4.13 -10.93 2.17
CA SER A 44 -2.88 -11.23 2.86
C SER A 44 -1.75 -10.29 2.42
N SER A 45 -0.66 -10.27 3.18
CA SER A 45 0.56 -9.56 2.78
C SER A 45 1.20 -10.16 1.51
N GLU A 46 1.08 -11.47 1.32
CA GLU A 46 1.60 -12.17 0.13
C GLU A 46 0.84 -11.71 -1.13
N GLU A 47 -0.50 -11.73 -1.09
CA GLU A 47 -1.33 -11.22 -2.18
C GLU A 47 -1.06 -9.74 -2.47
N ALA A 48 -0.86 -8.91 -1.44
CA ALA A 48 -0.52 -7.50 -1.62
C ALA A 48 0.80 -7.32 -2.38
N ILE A 49 1.83 -8.09 -2.01
CA ILE A 49 3.15 -8.06 -2.66
C ILE A 49 3.06 -8.56 -4.10
N ASP A 50 2.34 -9.64 -4.35
CA ASP A 50 2.16 -10.20 -5.69
C ASP A 50 1.47 -9.21 -6.63
N ILE A 51 0.38 -8.56 -6.18
CA ILE A 51 -0.34 -7.56 -6.98
C ILE A 51 0.59 -6.41 -7.39
N ILE A 52 1.35 -5.87 -6.44
CA ILE A 52 2.28 -4.75 -6.72
C ILE A 52 3.42 -5.21 -7.64
N THR A 53 3.95 -6.42 -7.43
CA THR A 53 5.01 -7.00 -8.27
C THR A 53 4.55 -7.16 -9.71
N GLU A 54 3.36 -7.70 -9.94
CA GLU A 54 2.79 -7.87 -11.27
C GLU A 54 2.50 -6.54 -11.95
N TYR A 55 2.03 -5.53 -11.19
CA TYR A 55 1.87 -4.17 -11.71
C TYR A 55 3.21 -3.59 -12.21
N ILE A 56 4.29 -3.73 -11.43
CA ILE A 56 5.62 -3.25 -11.81
C ILE A 56 6.14 -3.96 -13.06
N LYS A 57 6.02 -5.29 -13.14
CA LYS A 57 6.43 -6.07 -14.32
C LYS A 57 5.72 -5.61 -15.59
N ARG A 58 4.42 -5.33 -15.52
CA ARG A 58 3.63 -4.84 -16.65
C ARG A 58 4.07 -3.45 -17.09
N LYS A 59 4.36 -2.55 -16.15
CA LYS A 59 4.83 -1.19 -16.44
C LYS A 59 6.21 -1.19 -17.13
N GLN A 60 7.07 -2.15 -16.82
CA GLN A 60 8.38 -2.30 -17.46
C GLN A 60 8.33 -2.95 -18.85
N SER A 61 7.25 -3.65 -19.17
CA SER A 61 7.07 -4.36 -20.44
C SER A 61 6.35 -3.54 -21.50
N GLY A 62 5.93 -2.30 -21.17
CA GLY A 62 5.19 -1.38 -22.03
C GLY A 62 6.00 -0.17 -22.48
#